data_AF-A0A7V9K9F3-F1
#
_entry.id   AF-A0A7V9K9F3-F1
#
_cell.length_a   1.000
_cell.length_b   1.000
_cell.length_c   1.000
_cell.angle_alpha   90.00
_cell.angle_beta   90.00
_cell.angle_gamma   90.00
#
_symmetry.space_group_name_H-M   'P 1'
#
loop_
_entity.id
_entity.type
_entity.pdbx_description
1 polymer ?
#
loop_
_entity_poly.entity_id
_entity_poly.type
_entity_poly.pdbx_seq_one_letter_code
_entity_poly.pdbx_strand_id
1 'polypeptide(L)'
;MDLLMVRDRATGRFLYTERMERRQGETSWEYVRRSVRREAHIRDRFSAETQQVIMGWGADSVEDFLKSYPEYGPVPTPDGSPNGEPEQPEGESVDR
;
A
#
# COMPACT_ATOMS: atom_id res chain seq x y z
N MET A 1 -2.48 14.31 -5.70
CA MET A 1 -3.19 13.04 -5.94
C MET A 1 -3.40 12.38 -4.59
N ASP A 2 -4.25 11.36 -4.48
CA ASP A 2 -4.40 10.59 -3.23
C ASP A 2 -4.13 9.10 -3.47
N LEU A 3 -3.83 8.37 -2.40
CA LEU A 3 -3.65 6.92 -2.43
C LEU A 3 -4.66 6.22 -1.52
N LEU A 4 -5.18 5.10 -2.00
CA LEU A 4 -5.86 4.11 -1.19
C LEU A 4 -4.95 2.89 -1.08
N MET A 5 -4.63 2.48 0.15
CA MET A 5 -3.63 1.46 0.42
C MET A 5 -4.17 0.41 1.37
N VAL A 6 -3.63 -0.81 1.29
CA VAL A 6 -3.84 -1.86 2.29
C VAL A 6 -2.49 -2.29 2.84
N ARG A 7 -2.35 -2.21 4.15
CA ARG A 7 -1.16 -2.63 4.89
C ARG A 7 -1.48 -3.86 5.72
N ASP A 8 -0.61 -4.86 5.70
CA ASP A 8 -0.61 -5.91 6.71
C ASP A 8 0.09 -5.41 7.96
N ARG A 9 -0.62 -5.33 9.08
CA ARG A 9 -0.07 -4.83 10.36
C ARG A 9 0.96 -5.76 10.97
N ALA A 10 0.90 -7.06 10.66
CA ALA A 10 1.83 -8.03 11.22
C ALA A 10 3.25 -7.87 10.65
N THR A 11 3.35 -7.67 9.33
CA THR A 11 4.64 -7.53 8.63
C THR A 11 5.01 -6.08 8.32
N GLY A 12 4.03 -5.17 8.34
CA GLY A 12 4.17 -3.80 7.86
C GLY A 12 4.23 -3.66 6.34
N ARG A 13 4.00 -4.73 5.58
CA ARG A 13 4.01 -4.71 4.12
C ARG A 13 2.73 -4.11 3.55
N PHE A 14 2.87 -3.35 2.47
CA PHE A 14 1.73 -2.89 1.68
C PHE A 14 1.33 -3.97 0.68
N LEU A 15 0.11 -4.48 0.83
CA LEU A 15 -0.45 -5.55 0.01
C LEU A 15 -1.16 -5.01 -1.25
N TYR A 16 -1.63 -3.76 -1.18
CA TYR A 16 -2.40 -3.14 -2.25
C TYR A 16 -2.19 -1.63 -2.25
N THR A 17 -2.12 -1.05 -3.44
CA THR A 17 -2.08 0.39 -3.66
C THR A 17 -2.94 0.75 -4.88
N GLU A 18 -3.75 1.79 -4.73
CA GLU A 18 -4.58 2.35 -5.79
C GLU A 18 -4.46 3.87 -5.78
N ARG A 19 -4.16 4.44 -6.94
CA ARG A 19 -4.14 5.90 -7.11
C ARG A 19 -5.56 6.42 -7.30
N MET A 20 -5.89 7.43 -6.51
CA MET A 20 -7.16 8.13 -6.54
C MET A 20 -6.93 9.53 -7.12
N GLU A 21 -7.13 9.62 -8.43
CA GLU A 21 -7.07 10.88 -9.16
C GLU A 21 -8.45 11.52 -9.23
N ARG A 22 -8.49 12.86 -9.24
CA ARG A 22 -9.73 13.60 -9.51
C ARG A 22 -10.05 13.51 -10.99
N ARG A 23 -11.32 13.25 -11.31
CA ARG A 23 -11.80 13.22 -12.69
C ARG A 23 -12.07 14.65 -13.17
N GLN A 24 -11.94 14.89 -14.47
CA GLN A 24 -12.25 16.20 -15.05
C GLN A 24 -13.72 16.57 -14.76
N GLY A 25 -13.94 17.76 -14.18
CA GLY A 25 -15.27 18.24 -13.81
C GLY A 25 -15.86 17.62 -12.53
N GLU A 26 -15.14 16.72 -11.85
CA GLU A 26 -15.60 16.12 -10.59
C GLU A 26 -15.58 17.15 -9.46
N THR A 27 -16.73 17.32 -8.81
CA THR A 27 -16.82 18.17 -7.61
C THR A 27 -16.12 17.51 -6.43
N SER A 28 -15.69 18.31 -5.45
CA SER A 28 -15.08 17.77 -4.22
C SER A 28 -15.98 16.77 -3.49
N TRP A 29 -17.31 16.95 -3.53
CA TRP A 29 -18.24 16.03 -2.89
C TRP A 29 -18.41 14.71 -3.65
N GLU A 30 -18.44 14.75 -4.98
CA GLU A 30 -18.45 13.53 -5.81
C GLU A 30 -17.18 12.71 -5.61
N TYR A 31 -16.04 13.39 -5.55
CA TYR A 31 -14.76 12.78 -5.24
C TYR A 31 -14.80 12.05 -3.88
N VAL A 32 -15.24 12.73 -2.82
CA VAL A 32 -15.34 12.13 -1.47
C VAL A 32 -16.31 10.94 -1.45
N ARG A 33 -17.47 11.03 -2.11
CA ARG A 33 -18.40 9.88 -2.17
C ARG A 33 -17.79 8.69 -2.91
N ARG A 34 -17.04 8.94 -3.99
CA ARG A 34 -16.36 7.89 -4.75
C ARG A 34 -15.24 7.25 -3.93
N SER A 35 -14.42 8.03 -3.24
CA SER A 35 -13.34 7.51 -2.41
C SER A 35 -13.88 6.67 -1.26
N VAL A 36 -14.91 7.14 -0.53
CA VAL A 36 -15.53 6.38 0.55
C VAL A 36 -16.15 5.06 0.05
N ARG A 37 -16.83 5.07 -1.09
CA ARG A 37 -17.37 3.83 -1.69
C ARG A 37 -16.25 2.87 -2.08
N ARG A 38 -15.16 3.39 -2.63
CA ARG A 38 -14.02 2.57 -3.03
C ARG A 38 -13.31 1.98 -1.81
N GLU A 39 -13.10 2.78 -0.77
CA GLU A 39 -12.56 2.35 0.51
C GLU A 39 -13.42 1.23 1.13
N ALA A 40 -14.75 1.37 1.14
CA ALA A 40 -15.65 0.35 1.64
C ALA A 40 -15.53 -0.97 0.86
N HIS A 41 -15.43 -0.90 -0.47
CA HIS A 41 -15.22 -2.07 -1.31
C HIS A 41 -13.86 -2.73 -1.07
N ILE A 42 -12.79 -1.96 -0.89
CA ILE A 42 -11.47 -2.49 -0.55
C ILE A 42 -11.49 -3.13 0.86
N ARG A 43 -12.16 -2.52 1.83
CA ARG A 43 -12.31 -3.09 3.18
C ARG A 43 -13.05 -4.45 3.18
N ASP A 44 -14.08 -4.59 2.34
CA ASP A 44 -14.79 -5.87 2.18
C ASP A 44 -13.88 -6.95 1.58
N ARG A 45 -13.07 -6.59 0.58
CA ARG A 45 -12.10 -7.49 -0.07
C ARG A 45 -10.93 -7.87 0.83
N PHE A 46 -10.46 -6.94 1.66
CA PHE A 46 -9.32 -7.10 2.57
C PHE A 46 -9.82 -7.09 4.02
N SER A 47 -10.46 -8.19 4.41
CA SER A 47 -11.18 -8.33 5.67
C SER A 47 -10.41 -9.11 6.76
N ALA A 48 -9.16 -9.50 6.49
CA ALA A 48 -8.36 -10.19 7.50
C ALA A 48 -8.04 -9.25 8.67
N GLU A 49 -8.00 -9.79 9.89
CA GLU A 49 -7.82 -8.97 11.10
C GLU A 49 -6.51 -8.18 11.11
N THR A 50 -5.45 -8.69 10.48
CA THR A 50 -4.17 -7.98 10.40
C THR A 50 -4.16 -6.89 9.33
N GLN A 51 -5.11 -6.89 8.39
CA GLN A 51 -5.14 -5.94 7.29
C GLN A 51 -5.74 -4.60 7.73
N GLN A 52 -5.11 -3.52 7.28
CA GLN A 52 -5.49 -2.15 7.56
C GLN A 52 -5.63 -1.37 6.25
N VAL A 53 -6.81 -0.82 6.00
CA VAL A 53 -7.06 0.08 4.87
C VAL A 53 -6.69 1.51 5.29
N ILE A 54 -5.91 2.21 4.46
CA ILE A 54 -5.36 3.54 4.74
C ILE A 54 -5.61 4.46 3.55
N MET A 55 -6.10 5.66 3.84
CA MET A 55 -6.19 6.76 2.87
C MET A 55 -5.00 7.71 3.03
N GLY A 56 -4.09 7.71 2.06
CA GLY A 56 -2.97 8.64 1.95
C GLY A 56 -3.39 9.88 1.19
N TRP A 57 -3.92 10.88 1.88
CA TRP A 57 -4.31 12.16 1.28
C TRP A 57 -3.06 12.96 0.86
N GLY A 58 -3.04 13.43 -0.38
CA GLY A 58 -1.94 14.21 -0.94
C GLY A 58 -0.66 13.41 -1.21
N ALA A 59 -0.68 12.08 -1.07
CA ALA A 59 0.47 11.23 -1.34
C ALA A 59 0.43 10.71 -2.78
N ASP A 60 1.56 10.82 -3.48
CA ASP A 60 1.69 10.35 -4.86
C ASP A 60 2.25 8.92 -4.95
N SER A 61 2.93 8.46 -3.89
CA SER A 61 3.54 7.14 -3.74
C SER A 61 3.53 6.64 -2.28
N VAL A 62 3.77 5.35 -2.07
CA VAL A 62 3.91 4.78 -0.71
C VAL A 62 5.15 5.36 -0.02
N GLU A 63 6.22 5.56 -0.78
CA GLU A 63 7.47 6.16 -0.31
C GLU A 63 7.24 7.59 0.19
N ASP A 64 6.48 8.40 -0.55
CA ASP A 64 6.13 9.76 -0.13
C ASP A 64 5.20 9.76 1.09
N PHE A 65 4.26 8.81 1.15
CA PHE A 65 3.44 8.61 2.35
C PHE A 65 4.30 8.26 3.58
N LEU A 66 5.24 7.32 3.44
CA LEU A 66 6.10 6.87 4.54
C LEU A 66 7.12 7.91 5.00
N LYS A 67 7.52 8.86 4.14
CA LYS A 67 8.32 10.03 4.58
C LYS A 67 7.57 10.86 5.62
N SER A 68 6.25 10.98 5.48
CA SER A 68 5.40 11.77 6.37
C SER A 68 4.88 10.96 7.55
N TYR A 69 4.67 9.66 7.36
CA TYR A 69 4.11 8.74 8.35
C TYR A 69 4.97 7.46 8.49
N PRO A 70 6.19 7.58 9.05
CA PRO A 70 7.14 6.47 9.14
C PRO A 70 6.66 5.32 10.02
N GLU A 71 5.72 5.55 10.94
CA GLU A 71 5.12 4.53 11.81
C GLU A 71 4.34 3.45 11.05
N TYR A 72 3.98 3.70 9.79
CA TYR A 72 3.37 2.72 8.90
C TYR A 72 4.40 1.90 8.11
N GLY A 73 5.70 2.10 8.33
CA GLY A 73 6.77 1.34 7.70
C GLY A 73 6.79 -0.15 8.07
N PRO A 74 7.74 -0.92 7.52
CA PRO A 74 7.93 -2.33 7.83
C PRO A 74 8.10 -2.55 9.33
N VAL A 75 7.48 -3.60 9.86
CA VAL A 75 7.69 -4.00 11.26
C VAL A 75 8.97 -4.85 11.29
N PRO A 76 9.98 -4.48 12.11
CA PRO A 76 11.19 -5.29 12.22
C PRO A 76 10.83 -6.67 12.76
N THR A 77 11.16 -7.71 12.01
CA THR A 77 11.10 -9.09 12.51
C THR A 77 12.22 -9.29 13.53
N PRO A 78 12.05 -10.21 14.50
CA PRO A 78 13.06 -10.48 15.54
C PRO A 78 14.44 -10.88 14.98
N ASP A 79 14.50 -11.33 13.72
CA ASP A 79 15.76 -11.68 13.03
C ASP A 79 16.44 -10.50 12.30
N GLY A 80 15.91 -9.27 12.43
CA GLY A 80 16.58 -8.06 11.93
C GLY A 80 16.65 -7.92 10.41
N SER A 81 16.09 -8.85 9.64
CA SER A 81 16.03 -8.75 8.18
C SER A 81 14.80 -7.94 7.75
N PRO A 82 14.96 -6.78 7.07
CA PRO A 82 13.86 -6.13 6.36
C PRO A 82 13.47 -7.06 5.21
N ASN A 83 12.52 -7.96 5.49
CA ASN A 83 12.17 -9.05 4.60
C ASN A 83 11.71 -8.50 3.23
N GLY A 84 12.45 -8.79 2.15
CA GLY A 84 11.99 -8.65 0.77
C GLY A 84 12.98 -8.15 -0.29
N GLU A 85 14.23 -8.61 -0.33
CA GLU A 85 14.94 -8.68 -1.62
C GLU A 85 14.43 -9.92 -2.38
N PRO A 86 14.09 -9.83 -3.68
CA PRO A 86 13.86 -11.02 -4.47
C PRO A 86 15.22 -11.71 -4.66
N GLU A 87 15.45 -12.79 -3.91
CA GLU A 87 16.51 -13.75 -4.25
C GLU A 87 16.29 -14.19 -5.69
N GLN A 88 17.13 -13.70 -6.60
CA GLN A 88 17.25 -14.25 -7.94
C GLN A 88 17.72 -15.70 -7.78
N PRO A 89 17.04 -16.70 -8.36
CA PRO A 89 17.57 -18.05 -8.35
C PRO A 89 18.88 -18.07 -9.13
N GLU A 90 19.90 -18.63 -8.50
CA GLU A 90 21.24 -18.85 -9.04
C GLU A 90 21.16 -19.43 -10.45
N GLY A 91 21.56 -18.61 -11.42
CA GLY A 91 21.76 -19.05 -12.80
C GLY A 91 22.96 -19.96 -12.86
N GLU A 92 22.69 -21.26 -12.89
CA GLU A 92 23.60 -22.32 -13.31
C GLU A 92 24.27 -21.95 -14.64
N SER A 93 25.53 -21.51 -14.57
CA SER A 93 26.40 -21.36 -15.73
C SER A 93 26.78 -22.76 -16.22
N VAL A 94 26.01 -23.31 -17.16
CA VAL A 94 26.43 -24.49 -17.91
C VAL A 94 27.55 -24.08 -18.86
N ASP A 95 28.76 -24.51 -18.54
CA ASP A 95 29.94 -24.45 -19.42
C ASP A 95 29.76 -25.52 -20.53
N ARG A 96 29.52 -25.09 -21.77
CA ARG A 96 29.83 -25.89 -22.98
C ARG A 96 29.81 -25.10 -24.28
#